data_AF-A0A0B0MMP1-F1
#
_entry.id   AF-A0A0B0MMP1-F1
#
_cell.length_a   1.000
_cell.length_b   1.000
_cell.length_c   1.000
_cell.angle_alpha   90.00
_cell.angle_beta   90.00
_cell.angle_gamma   90.00
#
_symmetry.space_group_name_H-M   'P 1'
#
loop_
_entity.id
_entity.type
_entity.pdbx_description
1 polymer ?
#
loop_
_entity_poly.entity_id
_entity_poly.type
_entity_poly.pdbx_seq_one_letter_code
_entity_poly.pdbx_strand_id
1 'polypeptide(L)'
;MEDGWGLATDGKILYGSDGTSTLYQIDPQTLKATRKQIIQFNGREVRYLNELEYINGEIWANVWQTDCIARISPKDGRMLGWILLPTLRQGLIAAGYNGIDVLNGIAWDSNKNRIFVTGKLWPKLYEIKLHPVRRQIDNKDIEQLCVP
;
A
#
# COMPACT_ATOMS: atom_id res chain seq x y z
N MET A 1 14.24 7.27 9.08
CA MET A 1 13.20 7.95 8.32
C MET A 1 13.67 9.34 8.07
N GLU A 2 13.65 9.74 6.81
CA GLU A 2 13.98 11.09 6.37
C GLU A 2 12.72 11.97 6.27
N ASP A 3 11.53 11.35 6.18
CA ASP A 3 10.20 11.97 6.20
C ASP A 3 9.20 11.04 6.94
N GLY A 4 7.91 11.40 7.05
CA GLY A 4 6.86 10.56 7.64
C GLY A 4 5.60 10.51 6.77
N TRP A 5 5.36 9.37 6.13
CA TRP A 5 4.27 9.20 5.16
C TRP A 5 3.13 8.33 5.71
N GLY A 6 3.37 7.02 5.88
CA GLY A 6 2.38 6.07 6.39
C GLY A 6 2.84 5.38 7.67
N LEU A 7 1.87 4.95 8.48
CA LEU A 7 2.08 4.19 9.72
C LEU A 7 1.09 3.04 9.82
N ALA A 8 1.56 1.88 10.26
CA ALA A 8 0.72 0.73 10.59
C ALA A 8 1.22 0.05 11.88
N THR A 9 0.45 -0.89 12.42
CA THR A 9 0.88 -1.66 13.60
C THR A 9 0.31 -3.07 13.59
N ASP A 10 1.09 -4.04 14.07
CA ASP A 10 0.60 -5.37 14.41
C ASP A 10 0.05 -5.46 15.86
N GLY A 11 -0.08 -4.31 16.53
CA GLY A 11 -0.43 -4.18 17.95
C GLY A 11 0.75 -4.31 18.91
N LYS A 12 1.97 -4.57 18.42
CA LYS A 12 3.19 -4.68 19.24
C LYS A 12 4.26 -3.69 18.84
N ILE A 13 4.49 -3.52 17.55
CA ILE A 13 5.45 -2.56 17.00
C ILE A 13 4.76 -1.64 16.00
N LEU A 14 5.43 -0.52 15.69
CA LEU A 14 5.01 0.37 14.63
C LEU A 14 5.76 0.01 13.34
N TYR A 15 5.08 0.13 12.21
CA TYR A 15 5.66 0.10 10.88
C TYR A 15 5.54 1.49 10.28
N GLY A 16 6.57 1.95 9.58
CA GLY A 16 6.59 3.28 8.98
C GLY A 16 7.13 3.29 7.56
N SER A 17 6.68 4.27 6.79
CA SER A 17 7.18 4.62 5.46
C SER A 17 7.52 6.12 5.40
N ASP A 18 8.40 6.49 4.48
CA ASP A 18 8.84 7.87 4.28
C ASP A 18 8.93 8.25 2.78
N GLY A 19 8.19 7.55 1.93
CA GLY A 19 8.24 7.76 0.47
C GLY A 19 9.48 7.18 -0.21
N THR A 20 10.46 6.65 0.53
CA THR A 20 11.51 5.80 -0.04
C THR A 20 10.98 4.39 -0.32
N SER A 21 11.88 3.48 -0.68
CA SER A 21 11.61 2.04 -0.75
C SER A 21 11.76 1.33 0.61
N THR A 22 12.10 2.07 1.68
CA THR A 22 12.36 1.48 2.99
C THR A 22 11.07 1.35 3.80
N LEU A 23 10.77 0.13 4.24
CA LEU A 23 9.83 -0.13 5.33
C LEU A 23 10.59 -0.17 6.65
N TYR A 24 10.15 0.63 7.61
CA TYR A 24 10.73 0.73 8.94
C TYR A 24 9.93 -0.12 9.93
N GLN A 25 10.64 -0.79 10.85
CA GLN A 25 10.05 -1.24 12.11
C GLN A 25 10.53 -0.28 13.20
N ILE A 26 9.60 0.16 14.04
CA ILE A 26 9.80 1.24 15.00
C ILE A 26 9.34 0.73 16.37
N ASP A 27 10.21 0.90 17.36
CA ASP A 27 9.87 0.63 18.75
C ASP A 27 8.87 1.69 19.26
N PRO A 28 7.69 1.29 19.77
CA PRO A 28 6.64 2.25 20.14
C PRO A 28 6.95 3.06 21.40
N GLN A 29 7.88 2.61 22.25
CA GLN A 29 8.24 3.31 23.49
C GLN A 29 9.30 4.38 23.22
N THR A 30 10.27 4.07 22.35
CA THR A 30 11.40 4.96 22.05
C THR A 30 11.23 5.74 20.76
N LEU A 31 10.29 5.33 19.90
CA LEU A 31 10.07 5.83 18.53
C LEU A 31 11.30 5.72 17.63
N LYS A 32 12.26 4.87 18.00
CA LYS A 32 13.46 4.62 17.20
C LYS A 32 13.19 3.50 16.20
N ALA A 33 13.65 3.70 14.96
CA ALA A 33 13.67 2.63 13.98
C ALA A 33 14.63 1.52 14.43
N THR A 34 14.10 0.34 14.70
CA THR A 34 14.85 -0.86 15.11
C THR A 34 15.25 -1.72 13.93
N ARG A 35 14.53 -1.62 12.81
CA ARG A 35 14.85 -2.33 11.57
C ARG A 35 14.46 -1.51 10.34
N LYS A 36 15.19 -1.74 9.25
CA LYS A 36 14.95 -1.15 7.93
C LYS A 36 14.96 -2.27 6.90
N GLN A 37 14.00 -2.26 5.98
CA GLN A 37 13.86 -3.26 4.93
C GLN A 37 13.63 -2.57 3.60
N ILE A 38 14.52 -2.78 2.64
CA ILE A 38 14.36 -2.24 1.29
C ILE A 38 13.38 -3.14 0.54
N ILE A 39 12.27 -2.56 0.09
CA ILE A 39 11.22 -3.28 -0.63
C ILE A 39 11.55 -3.28 -2.11
N GLN A 40 11.55 -4.48 -2.69
CA GLN A 40 11.92 -4.69 -4.08
C GLN A 40 10.93 -5.61 -4.80
N PHE A 41 10.76 -5.37 -6.09
CA PHE A 41 10.06 -6.24 -7.03
C PHE A 41 10.94 -6.46 -8.26
N ASN A 42 11.26 -7.73 -8.56
CA ASN A 42 12.17 -8.13 -9.64
C ASN A 42 13.51 -7.38 -9.67
N GLY A 43 14.10 -7.15 -8.50
CA GLY A 43 15.39 -6.45 -8.37
C GLY A 43 15.31 -4.93 -8.53
N ARG A 44 14.11 -4.36 -8.73
CA ARG A 44 13.87 -2.91 -8.69
C ARG A 44 13.28 -2.51 -7.35
N GLU A 45 13.77 -1.42 -6.78
CA GLU A 45 13.19 -0.85 -5.56
C GLU A 45 11.79 -0.30 -5.81
N VAL A 46 10.87 -0.61 -4.90
CA VAL A 46 9.50 -0.07 -4.93
C VAL A 46 9.50 1.21 -4.10
N ARG A 47 9.76 2.34 -4.76
CA ARG A 47 9.78 3.66 -4.11
C ARG A 47 8.35 4.18 -3.87
N TYR A 48 8.25 5.27 -3.12
CA TYR A 48 7.00 5.96 -2.83
C TYR A 48 5.97 5.12 -2.07
N LEU A 49 6.45 4.28 -1.16
CA LEU A 49 5.59 3.68 -0.14
C LEU A 49 4.94 4.80 0.67
N ASN A 50 3.63 4.90 0.58
CA ASN A 50 2.84 5.96 1.21
C ASN A 50 2.05 5.36 2.36
N GLU A 51 0.72 5.39 2.31
CA GLU A 51 -0.08 4.82 3.39
C GLU A 51 0.16 3.31 3.60
N LEU A 52 0.14 2.87 4.86
CA LEU A 52 0.33 1.51 5.32
C LEU A 52 -0.90 0.99 6.07
N GLU A 53 -1.15 -0.32 5.99
CA GLU A 53 -2.10 -1.03 6.87
C GLU A 53 -1.57 -2.44 7.19
N TYR A 54 -1.79 -2.92 8.42
CA TYR A 54 -1.42 -4.29 8.80
C TYR A 54 -2.62 -5.21 8.67
N ILE A 55 -2.55 -6.15 7.73
CA ILE A 55 -3.65 -7.06 7.41
C ILE A 55 -3.17 -8.49 7.47
N ASN A 56 -3.65 -9.24 8.47
CA ASN A 56 -3.45 -10.69 8.59
C ASN A 56 -1.98 -11.14 8.44
N GLY A 57 -1.03 -10.44 9.06
CA GLY A 57 0.40 -10.79 9.00
C GLY A 57 1.19 -10.11 7.88
N GLU A 58 0.55 -9.25 7.09
CA GLU A 58 1.15 -8.53 5.97
C GLU A 58 1.09 -7.02 6.19
N ILE A 59 2.05 -6.30 5.63
CA ILE A 59 1.96 -4.84 5.47
C ILE A 59 1.47 -4.56 4.06
N TRP A 60 0.37 -3.84 3.96
CA TRP A 60 -0.14 -3.34 2.70
C TRP A 60 0.27 -1.89 2.56
N ALA A 61 0.86 -1.53 1.43
CA ALA A 61 1.35 -0.17 1.19
C ALA A 61 0.78 0.40 -0.11
N ASN A 62 0.14 1.56 -0.06
CA ASN A 62 -0.11 2.34 -1.27
C ASN A 62 1.25 2.74 -1.89
N VAL A 63 1.36 2.65 -3.21
CA VAL A 63 2.47 3.24 -3.95
C VAL A 63 2.01 4.55 -4.57
N TRP A 64 2.53 5.68 -4.09
CA TRP A 64 2.06 7.00 -4.48
C TRP A 64 2.17 7.23 -6.00
N GLN A 65 1.20 7.96 -6.54
CA GLN A 65 0.98 8.20 -7.97
C GLN A 65 0.59 6.97 -8.81
N THR A 66 0.38 5.80 -8.19
CA THR A 66 -0.16 4.61 -8.85
C THR A 66 -1.53 4.25 -8.28
N ASP A 67 -2.27 3.40 -8.99
CA ASP A 67 -3.47 2.74 -8.46
C ASP A 67 -3.15 1.32 -7.92
N CYS A 68 -1.92 1.13 -7.41
CA CYS A 68 -1.42 -0.14 -6.89
C CYS A 68 -1.24 -0.12 -5.37
N ILE A 69 -1.44 -1.28 -4.74
CA ILE A 69 -1.06 -1.57 -3.35
C ILE A 69 -0.10 -2.76 -3.34
N ALA A 70 1.05 -2.57 -2.72
CA ALA A 70 2.04 -3.62 -2.48
C ALA A 70 1.66 -4.42 -1.23
N ARG A 71 1.69 -5.76 -1.31
CA ARG A 71 1.57 -6.65 -0.15
C ARG A 71 2.96 -7.11 0.24
N ILE A 72 3.38 -6.81 1.45
CA ILE A 72 4.77 -6.95 1.91
C ILE A 72 4.82 -7.82 3.16
N SER A 73 5.77 -8.74 3.20
CA SER A 73 6.07 -9.51 4.40
C SER A 73 6.82 -8.63 5.41
N PRO A 74 6.28 -8.35 6.61
CA PRO A 74 7.01 -7.60 7.63
C PRO A 74 8.23 -8.38 8.17
N LYS A 75 8.28 -9.70 7.97
CA LYS A 75 9.38 -10.55 8.47
C LYS A 75 10.68 -10.29 7.71
N ASP A 76 10.63 -10.10 6.40
CA ASP A 76 11.81 -10.05 5.53
C ASP A 76 11.75 -8.98 4.44
N GLY A 77 10.63 -8.28 4.28
CA GLY A 77 10.46 -7.22 3.27
C GLY A 77 10.16 -7.78 1.88
N ARG A 78 9.95 -9.10 1.77
CA ARG A 78 9.61 -9.76 0.51
C ARG A 78 8.25 -9.29 0.01
N MET A 79 8.17 -9.01 -1.29
CA MET A 79 6.90 -8.80 -1.98
C MET A 79 6.08 -10.10 -1.99
N LEU A 80 4.87 -10.04 -1.42
CA LEU A 80 3.89 -11.13 -1.39
C LEU A 80 2.95 -11.09 -2.59
N GLY A 81 2.71 -9.90 -3.13
CA GLY A 81 1.90 -9.71 -4.32
C GLY A 81 1.48 -8.26 -4.51
N TRP A 82 0.78 -8.01 -5.60
CA TRP A 82 0.22 -6.71 -5.95
C TRP A 82 -1.31 -6.75 -5.94
N ILE A 83 -1.91 -5.64 -5.55
CA ILE A 83 -3.34 -5.38 -5.70
C ILE A 83 -3.47 -4.21 -6.67
N LEU A 84 -4.25 -4.40 -7.73
CA LEU A 84 -4.49 -3.40 -8.76
C LEU A 84 -5.91 -2.86 -8.59
N LEU A 85 -6.06 -1.54 -8.39
CA LEU A 85 -7.34 -0.88 -8.17
C LEU A 85 -7.67 0.26 -9.18
N PRO A 86 -7.22 0.21 -10.46
CA PRO A 86 -7.41 1.35 -11.37
C PRO A 86 -8.89 1.66 -11.63
N THR A 87 -9.75 0.65 -11.53
CA THR A 87 -11.19 0.77 -11.81
C THR A 87 -11.92 1.68 -10.83
N LEU A 88 -11.42 1.84 -9.60
CA LEU A 88 -12.06 2.70 -8.59
C LEU A 88 -11.94 4.17 -9.00
N ARG A 89 -10.70 4.63 -9.27
CA ARG A 89 -10.42 6.00 -9.69
C ARG A 89 -11.03 6.30 -11.06
N GLN A 90 -10.90 5.37 -12.01
CA GLN A 90 -11.53 5.49 -13.33
C GLN A 90 -13.05 5.66 -13.23
N GLY A 91 -13.70 4.90 -12.35
CA GLY A 91 -15.15 5.02 -12.12
C GLY A 91 -15.55 6.39 -11.55
N LEU A 92 -14.73 6.98 -10.67
CA LEU A 92 -14.96 8.33 -10.15
C LEU A 92 -14.80 9.40 -11.25
N ILE A 93 -13.75 9.31 -12.07
CA ILE A 93 -13.53 10.22 -13.20
C ILE A 93 -14.70 10.12 -14.20
N ALA A 94 -15.11 8.90 -14.55
CA ALA A 94 -16.24 8.67 -15.45
C ALA A 94 -17.58 9.22 -14.90
N ALA A 95 -17.72 9.32 -13.57
CA ALA A 95 -18.87 9.93 -12.91
C ALA A 95 -18.77 11.47 -12.81
N GLY A 96 -17.75 12.10 -13.40
CA GLY A 96 -17.58 13.56 -13.45
C GLY A 96 -16.82 14.18 -12.29
N TYR A 97 -16.22 13.38 -11.40
CA TYR A 97 -15.42 13.89 -10.28
C TYR A 97 -13.99 14.24 -10.72
N ASN A 98 -13.82 15.42 -11.31
CA ASN A 98 -12.53 15.87 -11.86
C ASN A 98 -11.58 16.52 -10.83
N GLY A 99 -12.06 16.81 -9.61
CA GLY A 99 -11.25 17.39 -8.52
C GLY A 99 -10.59 16.37 -7.59
N ILE A 100 -10.63 15.08 -7.95
CA ILE A 100 -10.03 14.01 -7.14
C ILE A 100 -8.54 13.89 -7.42
N ASP A 101 -7.79 13.43 -6.44
CA ASP A 101 -6.37 13.15 -6.56
C ASP A 101 -6.14 11.62 -6.53
N VAL A 102 -5.02 11.16 -6.03
CA VAL A 102 -4.55 9.76 -6.04
C VAL A 102 -5.28 8.85 -5.05
N LEU A 103 -5.26 7.54 -5.35
CA LEU A 103 -5.53 6.48 -4.37
C LEU A 103 -4.56 6.61 -3.18
N ASN A 104 -5.11 6.66 -1.96
CA ASN A 104 -4.35 6.72 -0.71
C ASN A 104 -5.29 6.52 0.47
N GLY A 105 -5.02 5.55 1.33
CA GLY A 105 -5.89 5.21 2.45
C GLY A 105 -6.35 3.77 2.37
N ILE A 106 -5.93 2.95 3.33
CA ILE A 106 -6.31 1.54 3.48
C ILE A 106 -6.73 1.38 4.94
N ALA A 107 -7.84 0.69 5.19
CA ALA A 107 -8.25 0.35 6.54
C ALA A 107 -8.75 -1.08 6.63
N TRP A 108 -8.45 -1.74 7.74
CA TRP A 108 -8.82 -3.14 7.99
C TRP A 108 -9.75 -3.31 9.19
N ASP A 109 -10.92 -3.91 8.95
CA ASP A 109 -11.79 -4.41 10.01
C ASP A 109 -11.56 -5.91 10.20
N SER A 110 -10.71 -6.26 11.16
CA SER A 110 -10.37 -7.64 11.49
C SER A 110 -11.54 -8.46 12.06
N ASN A 111 -12.53 -7.81 12.69
CA ASN A 111 -13.67 -8.50 13.29
C ASN A 111 -14.64 -9.03 12.24
N LYS A 112 -14.84 -8.27 11.15
CA LYS A 112 -15.76 -8.63 10.06
C LYS A 112 -15.05 -9.01 8.76
N ASN A 113 -13.73 -9.01 8.76
CA ASN A 113 -12.90 -9.32 7.62
C ASN A 113 -13.20 -8.41 6.40
N ARG A 114 -13.26 -7.09 6.62
CA ARG A 114 -13.61 -6.07 5.60
C ARG A 114 -12.46 -5.11 5.34
N ILE A 115 -12.13 -4.93 4.07
CA ILE A 115 -11.07 -4.00 3.61
C ILE A 115 -11.74 -2.75 3.09
N PHE A 116 -11.27 -1.59 3.53
CA PHE A 116 -11.70 -0.30 3.02
C PHE A 116 -10.55 0.42 2.32
N VAL A 117 -10.87 1.07 1.20
CA VAL A 117 -9.93 1.92 0.47
C VAL A 117 -10.59 3.22 0.04
N THR A 118 -9.79 4.27 -0.07
CA THR A 118 -10.22 5.59 -0.55
C THR A 118 -9.06 6.30 -1.25
N GLY A 119 -9.23 7.58 -1.55
CA GLY A 119 -8.16 8.42 -2.07
C GLY A 119 -8.27 9.87 -1.63
N LYS A 120 -7.22 10.63 -1.93
CA LYS A 120 -7.14 12.05 -1.61
C LYS A 120 -8.22 12.80 -2.38
N LEU A 121 -9.07 13.52 -1.64
CA LEU A 121 -10.23 14.25 -2.18
C LEU A 121 -11.28 13.37 -2.89
N TRP A 122 -11.28 12.06 -2.65
CA TRP A 122 -12.30 11.18 -3.23
C TRP A 122 -13.65 11.39 -2.53
N PRO A 123 -14.77 11.46 -3.28
CA PRO A 123 -16.10 11.60 -2.70
C PRO A 123 -16.67 10.28 -2.17
N LYS A 124 -15.93 9.18 -2.28
CA LYS A 124 -16.36 7.82 -1.91
C LYS A 124 -15.25 7.08 -1.19
N LEU A 125 -15.65 6.28 -0.20
CA LEU A 125 -14.88 5.22 0.42
C LEU A 125 -15.50 3.88 -0.01
N TYR A 126 -14.66 2.91 -0.36
CA TYR A 126 -15.06 1.63 -0.89
C TYR A 126 -14.74 0.51 0.10
N GLU A 127 -15.73 -0.34 0.40
CA GLU A 127 -15.45 -1.69 0.88
C GLU A 127 -15.08 -2.56 -0.34
N ILE A 128 -13.95 -3.28 -0.28
CA ILE A 128 -13.46 -4.09 -1.40
C ILE A 128 -13.29 -5.55 -1.02
N LYS A 129 -13.39 -6.42 -2.03
CA LYS A 129 -13.03 -7.84 -1.93
C LYS A 129 -12.02 -8.18 -3.01
N LEU A 130 -10.91 -8.81 -2.60
CA LEU A 130 -9.88 -9.23 -3.54
C LEU A 130 -10.31 -10.48 -4.31
N HIS A 131 -9.98 -10.49 -5.60
CA HIS A 131 -10.12 -11.64 -6.47
C HIS A 131 -8.79 -11.93 -7.14
N PRO A 132 -8.34 -13.19 -7.19
CA PRO A 132 -7.18 -13.57 -7.99
C PRO A 132 -7.39 -13.17 -9.45
N VAL A 133 -6.33 -12.64 -10.08
CA VAL A 133 -6.39 -12.33 -11.50
C VAL A 133 -6.54 -13.64 -12.28
N ARG A 134 -7.50 -13.67 -13.21
CA ARG A 134 -7.80 -14.88 -14.02
C ARG A 134 -6.79 -15.11 -15.14
N ARG A 135 -6.07 -14.07 -15.57
CA ARG A 135 -4.97 -14.16 -16.53
C ARG A 135 -3.65 -13.86 -15.85
N GLN A 136 -2.58 -14.47 -16.33
CA GLN A 136 -1.24 -14.07 -15.95
C GLN A 136 -0.95 -12.67 -16.51
N ILE A 137 -0.50 -11.76 -15.66
CA ILE A 137 -0.01 -10.43 -16.05
C ILE A 137 1.52 -10.53 -16.10
N ASP A 138 2.13 -9.99 -17.15
CA ASP A 138 3.59 -9.99 -17.26
C ASP A 138 4.19 -9.13 -16.14
N ASN A 139 5.32 -9.57 -15.60
CA ASN A 139 6.06 -8.82 -14.60
C ASN A 139 6.46 -7.41 -15.09
N LYS A 140 6.76 -7.26 -16.38
CA LYS A 140 7.06 -5.97 -17.01
C LYS A 140 5.85 -5.03 -16.99
N ASP A 141 4.64 -5.56 -17.20
CA ASP A 141 3.42 -4.76 -17.11
C ASP A 141 3.21 -4.26 -15.68
N ILE A 142 3.45 -5.13 -14.68
CA ILE A 142 3.36 -4.74 -13.26
C ILE A 142 4.41 -3.69 -12.90
N GLU A 143 5.65 -3.84 -13.37
CA GLU A 143 6.70 -2.84 -13.16
C GLU A 143 6.30 -1.48 -13.75
N GLN A 144 5.71 -1.46 -14.95
CA GLN A 144 5.25 -0.23 -15.57
C GLN A 144 4.08 0.41 -14.82
N LEU A 145 3.17 -0.40 -14.26
CA LEU A 145 1.98 0.09 -13.57
C LEU A 145 2.25 0.53 -12.13
N CYS A 146 3.15 -0.17 -11.43
CA CYS A 146 3.26 -0.11 -9.97
C CYS A 146 4.66 0.25 -9.44
N VAL A 147 5.68 0.30 -10.29
CA VAL A 147 7.07 0.58 -9.88
C VAL A 147 7.60 1.82 -10.63
N PRO A 148 7.22 3.03 -10.17
CA PRO A 148 7.62 4.30 -10.77
C PRO A 148 9.13 4.58 -10.67
#